data_AF-F3YXJ6-F1
#
_entry.id   AF-F3YXJ6-F1
#
_cell.length_a   1.000
_cell.length_b   1.000
_cell.length_c   1.000
_cell.angle_alpha   90.00
_cell.angle_beta   90.00
_cell.angle_gamma   90.00
#
_symmetry.space_group_name_H-M   'P 1'
#
loop_
_entity.id
_entity.type
_entity.pdbx_description
1 polymer ?
#
loop_
_entity_poly.entity_id
_entity_poly.type
_entity_poly.pdbx_seq_one_letter_code
_entity_poly.pdbx_strand_id
1 'polypeptide(L)'
;MIGNLKTAFSQGLREASKTARERVGAMRIDALGRTFRYARAGAAPLAAGHMAQAPLAVADHVGRAVAATAVGDMHVSLTVGNTPVAENQYEGGLLMVSAGTGAGQAYVIAGNTACPASGTTMLTLEEPLTAALAAGGATKASLIPNPWANVAASGVEENVPAGVPLVDVPANCYCWLQTAGVANCLTSGTPAVGTLLTFAAVPGALAALMINADGTAAYAQTMPVVGKQYAAAGVDGECGAVYLMID
;
A
#
# COMPACT_ATOMS: atom_id res chain seq x y z
N MET A 1 26.66 10.65 -25.14
CA MET A 1 26.43 11.20 -23.79
C MET A 1 25.04 11.80 -23.76
N ILE A 2 24.03 11.04 -23.32
CA ILE A 2 22.68 11.60 -23.11
C ILE A 2 22.76 12.38 -21.80
N GLY A 3 22.67 13.71 -21.91
CA GLY A 3 22.71 14.60 -20.75
C GLY A 3 21.65 14.18 -19.75
N ASN A 4 22.06 14.10 -18.49
CA ASN A 4 21.17 13.89 -17.35
C ASN A 4 20.06 14.95 -17.42
N LEU A 5 18.89 14.58 -17.96
CA LEU A 5 17.66 15.24 -17.57
C LEU A 5 17.62 15.10 -16.06
N LYS A 6 17.64 16.22 -15.33
CA LYS A 6 17.28 16.24 -13.91
C LYS A 6 15.84 15.74 -13.83
N THR A 7 15.67 14.43 -13.77
CA THR A 7 14.40 13.82 -13.44
C THR A 7 14.04 14.34 -12.05
N ALA A 8 12.81 14.81 -11.84
CA ALA A 8 12.30 15.28 -10.55
C ALA A 8 12.20 14.18 -9.47
N PHE A 9 13.03 13.15 -9.61
CA PHE A 9 13.06 11.89 -8.87
C PHE A 9 14.45 11.74 -8.27
N SER A 10 14.54 11.64 -6.95
CA SER A 10 15.80 11.46 -6.22
C SER A 10 16.33 10.03 -6.33
N GLN A 11 15.44 9.06 -6.54
CA GLN A 11 15.75 7.68 -6.95
C GLN A 11 15.31 7.47 -8.39
N GLY A 12 16.12 6.78 -9.21
CA GLY A 12 15.73 6.47 -10.58
C GLY A 12 14.49 5.57 -10.64
N LEU A 13 13.63 5.77 -11.64
CA LEU A 13 12.41 4.95 -11.84
C LEU A 13 12.68 3.45 -12.01
N ARG A 14 13.88 3.08 -12.48
CA ARG A 14 14.33 1.69 -12.70
C ARG A 14 15.42 1.27 -11.72
N GLU A 15 15.37 1.82 -10.51
CA GLU A 15 16.32 1.55 -9.44
C GLU A 15 15.59 1.02 -8.21
N ALA A 16 16.16 -0.01 -7.57
CA ALA A 16 15.80 -0.44 -6.23
C ALA A 16 16.92 -0.04 -5.25
N SER A 17 16.55 0.36 -4.04
CA SER A 17 17.50 0.86 -3.03
C SER A 17 17.24 0.22 -1.66
N LYS A 18 18.28 -0.06 -0.88
CA LYS A 18 18.15 -0.50 0.52
C LYS A 18 17.79 0.64 1.47
N THR A 19 18.03 1.88 1.06
CA THR A 19 17.72 3.08 1.84
C THR A 19 16.67 3.91 1.12
N ALA A 20 15.72 4.47 1.87
CA ALA A 20 14.77 5.41 1.33
C ALA A 20 15.51 6.66 0.78
N ARG A 21 15.12 7.11 -0.41
CA ARG A 21 15.58 8.37 -1.01
C ARG A 21 14.46 9.39 -1.17
N GLU A 22 13.21 8.97 -1.00
CA GLU A 22 12.03 9.82 -0.93
C GLU A 22 11.10 9.34 0.19
N ARG A 23 10.13 10.17 0.55
CA ARG A 23 9.08 9.78 1.51
C ARG A 23 8.23 8.66 0.89
N VAL A 24 7.99 7.59 1.63
CA VAL A 24 7.09 6.52 1.20
C VAL A 24 5.69 7.10 0.93
N GLY A 25 5.09 6.70 -0.19
CA GLY A 25 3.83 7.23 -0.72
C GLY A 25 3.96 8.50 -1.58
N ALA A 26 5.18 9.06 -1.73
CA ALA A 26 5.41 10.22 -2.59
C ALA A 26 4.96 9.93 -4.02
N MET A 27 4.25 10.89 -4.63
CA MET A 27 3.76 10.81 -5.99
C MET A 27 4.64 11.63 -6.93
N ARG A 28 4.91 11.06 -8.11
CA ARG A 28 5.59 11.74 -9.22
C ARG A 28 4.97 11.33 -10.55
N ILE A 29 5.12 12.19 -11.54
CA ILE A 29 4.62 11.97 -12.90
C ILE A 29 5.80 12.11 -13.87
N ASP A 30 5.92 11.20 -14.85
CA ASP A 30 6.95 11.28 -15.88
C ASP A 30 6.53 12.14 -17.09
N ALA A 31 7.45 12.32 -18.04
CA ALA A 31 7.19 13.13 -19.25
C ALA A 31 6.10 12.56 -20.16
N LEU A 32 5.70 11.30 -19.98
CA LEU A 32 4.62 10.64 -20.71
C LEU A 32 3.29 10.68 -19.94
N GLY A 33 3.24 11.36 -18.80
CA GLY A 33 2.04 11.47 -17.97
C GLY A 33 1.75 10.22 -17.13
N ARG A 34 2.71 9.30 -16.98
CA ARG A 34 2.55 8.10 -16.13
C ARG A 34 2.81 8.48 -14.68
N THR A 35 1.97 7.99 -13.78
CA THR A 35 2.07 8.27 -12.34
C THR A 35 2.83 7.15 -11.63
N PHE A 36 3.64 7.53 -10.66
CA PHE A 36 4.42 6.63 -9.82
C PHE A 36 4.28 6.99 -8.34
N ARG A 37 4.23 5.96 -7.50
CA ARG A 37 4.28 6.05 -6.03
C ARG A 37 5.59 5.45 -5.51
N TYR A 38 6.26 6.15 -4.60
CA TYR A 38 7.45 5.62 -3.93
C TYR A 38 7.03 4.61 -2.87
N ALA A 39 7.55 3.39 -2.94
CA ALA A 39 7.13 2.28 -2.10
C ALA A 39 8.31 1.47 -1.59
N ARG A 40 8.05 0.62 -0.59
CA ARG A 40 8.97 -0.38 -0.07
C ARG A 40 8.34 -1.76 -0.21
N ALA A 41 9.10 -2.67 -0.83
CA ALA A 41 8.75 -4.08 -0.87
C ALA A 41 8.79 -4.68 0.53
N GLY A 42 7.80 -5.51 0.85
CA GLY A 42 7.73 -6.24 2.11
C GLY A 42 8.78 -7.34 2.23
N ALA A 43 8.44 -8.38 3.00
CA ALA A 43 9.34 -9.51 3.25
C ALA A 43 9.61 -10.39 2.01
N ALA A 44 8.74 -10.32 1.01
CA ALA A 44 8.90 -11.00 -0.29
C ALA A 44 9.43 -10.03 -1.36
N PRO A 45 10.26 -10.50 -2.30
CA PRO A 45 10.65 -9.70 -3.46
C PRO A 45 9.43 -9.43 -4.37
N LEU A 46 9.50 -8.37 -5.16
CA LEU A 46 8.54 -8.08 -6.23
C LEU A 46 9.23 -8.29 -7.58
N ALA A 47 8.55 -8.98 -8.48
CA ALA A 47 9.00 -9.12 -9.86
C ALA A 47 8.49 -7.95 -10.71
N ALA A 48 9.28 -7.52 -11.70
CA ALA A 48 8.87 -6.50 -12.66
C ALA A 48 7.54 -6.86 -13.33
N GLY A 49 6.63 -5.91 -13.47
CA GLY A 49 5.33 -6.14 -14.12
C GLY A 49 4.28 -6.86 -13.25
N HIS A 50 4.61 -7.27 -12.02
CA HIS A 50 3.63 -7.85 -11.10
C HIS A 50 2.92 -6.74 -10.31
N MET A 51 1.59 -6.73 -10.33
CA MET A 51 0.79 -5.82 -9.52
C MET A 51 1.03 -6.09 -8.02
N ALA A 52 1.56 -5.09 -7.32
CA ALA A 52 1.66 -5.10 -5.88
C ALA A 52 0.36 -4.60 -5.24
N GLN A 53 0.10 -5.10 -4.04
CA GLN A 53 -1.01 -4.69 -3.19
C GLN A 53 -0.48 -4.11 -1.87
N ALA A 54 -1.28 -3.23 -1.27
CA ALA A 54 -0.98 -2.62 0.01
C ALA A 54 -0.83 -3.67 1.13
N PRO A 55 -0.14 -3.36 2.24
CA PRO A 55 -0.17 -4.21 3.43
C PRO A 55 -1.53 -4.14 4.12
N LEU A 56 -1.99 -5.26 4.69
CA LEU A 56 -3.17 -5.28 5.56
C LEU A 56 -2.82 -4.76 6.96
N ALA A 57 -3.80 -4.16 7.63
CA ALA A 57 -3.67 -3.88 9.05
C ALA A 57 -3.58 -5.19 9.83
N VAL A 58 -2.66 -5.26 10.78
CA VAL A 58 -2.56 -6.40 11.70
C VAL A 58 -3.78 -6.39 12.61
N ALA A 59 -4.61 -7.43 12.54
CA ALA A 59 -5.86 -7.51 13.33
C ALA A 59 -5.62 -7.29 14.83
N ASP A 60 -4.47 -7.74 15.34
CA ASP A 60 -4.09 -7.54 16.72
C ASP A 60 -3.74 -6.10 17.10
N HIS A 61 -3.61 -5.19 16.14
CA HIS A 61 -3.26 -3.78 16.38
C HIS A 61 -4.45 -2.84 16.13
N VAL A 62 -5.63 -3.40 15.80
CA VAL A 62 -6.87 -2.66 15.49
C VAL A 62 -7.78 -2.62 16.72
N GLY A 63 -8.42 -1.47 16.96
CA GLY A 63 -9.43 -1.30 18.01
C GLY A 63 -8.89 -1.47 19.44
N ARG A 64 -7.63 -1.10 19.66
CA ARG A 64 -6.92 -1.28 20.93
C ARG A 64 -7.10 -0.09 21.85
N ALA A 65 -7.06 -0.37 23.15
CA ALA A 65 -7.11 0.67 24.17
C ALA A 65 -5.83 1.50 24.13
N VAL A 66 -5.99 2.81 24.28
CA VAL A 66 -4.89 3.78 24.37
C VAL A 66 -4.71 4.24 25.82
N ALA A 67 -3.48 4.66 26.15
CA ALA A 67 -3.21 5.34 27.40
C ALA A 67 -3.81 6.75 27.39
N ALA A 68 -4.02 7.31 28.60
CA ALA A 68 -4.45 8.69 28.73
C ALA A 68 -3.39 9.61 28.13
N THR A 69 -3.79 10.45 27.17
CA THR A 69 -2.89 11.37 26.47
C THR A 69 -3.58 12.72 26.32
N ALA A 70 -2.88 13.81 26.65
CA ALA A 70 -3.47 15.14 26.67
C ALA A 70 -3.50 15.77 25.26
N VAL A 71 -4.35 16.78 25.09
CA VAL A 71 -4.30 17.66 23.92
C VAL A 71 -2.92 18.32 23.86
N GLY A 72 -2.34 18.43 22.67
CA GLY A 72 -1.02 19.01 22.46
C GLY A 72 0.14 18.02 22.53
N ASP A 73 -0.08 16.81 23.07
CA ASP A 73 0.94 15.77 23.10
C ASP A 73 1.16 15.16 21.71
N MET A 74 2.41 14.75 21.44
CA MET A 74 2.81 14.07 20.21
C MET A 74 3.14 12.59 20.42
N HIS A 75 3.06 12.10 21.66
CA HIS A 75 3.40 10.73 22.02
C HIS A 75 2.18 9.99 22.55
N VAL A 76 1.81 8.88 21.91
CA VAL A 76 0.66 8.07 22.29
C VAL A 76 1.12 6.64 22.57
N SER A 77 0.82 6.14 23.76
CA SER A 77 1.04 4.73 24.10
C SER A 77 -0.19 3.89 23.77
N LEU A 78 0.02 2.80 23.04
CA LEU A 78 -1.02 1.84 22.67
C LEU A 78 -0.56 0.42 22.99
N THR A 79 -1.40 -0.32 23.71
CA THR A 79 -1.14 -1.74 24.02
C THR A 79 -1.72 -2.62 22.93
N VAL A 80 -0.88 -3.42 22.28
CA VAL A 80 -1.31 -4.30 21.19
C VAL A 80 -1.88 -5.62 21.70
N GLY A 81 -2.51 -6.38 20.80
CA GLY A 81 -2.93 -7.75 21.03
C GLY A 81 -1.78 -8.75 20.95
N ASN A 82 -2.05 -9.96 20.50
CA ASN A 82 -1.10 -11.07 20.61
C ASN A 82 -0.04 -11.14 19.49
N THR A 83 0.02 -10.11 18.65
CA THR A 83 1.04 -9.96 17.59
C THR A 83 2.03 -8.88 18.01
N PRO A 84 3.35 -9.11 17.87
CA PRO A 84 4.36 -8.09 18.19
C PRO A 84 4.37 -6.96 17.16
N VAL A 85 4.89 -5.80 17.59
CA VAL A 85 5.14 -4.65 16.71
C VAL A 85 6.64 -4.52 16.49
N ALA A 86 7.05 -4.41 15.23
CA ALA A 86 8.43 -4.09 14.88
C ALA A 86 8.68 -2.57 14.97
N GLU A 87 9.94 -2.19 15.20
CA GLU A 87 10.34 -0.78 15.20
C GLU A 87 10.03 -0.12 13.85
N ASN A 88 9.40 1.05 13.89
CA ASN A 88 8.96 1.84 12.73
C ASN A 88 8.10 1.07 11.72
N GLN A 89 7.41 0.01 12.15
CA GLN A 89 6.45 -0.73 11.33
C GLN A 89 5.32 0.17 10.78
N TYR A 90 4.95 1.23 11.51
CA TYR A 90 3.85 2.13 11.20
C TYR A 90 4.28 3.54 10.79
N GLU A 91 5.57 3.76 10.52
CA GLU A 91 6.08 5.04 10.01
C GLU A 91 5.36 5.45 8.71
N GLY A 92 4.88 6.69 8.65
CA GLY A 92 4.07 7.24 7.58
C GLY A 92 2.66 6.65 7.47
N GLY A 93 2.25 5.80 8.41
CA GLY A 93 0.90 5.27 8.55
C GLY A 93 -0.01 6.18 9.38
N LEU A 94 -1.14 5.65 9.82
CA LEU A 94 -2.15 6.42 10.54
C LEU A 94 -2.52 5.77 11.89
N LEU A 95 -2.59 6.59 12.93
CA LEU A 95 -3.33 6.29 14.15
C LEU A 95 -4.77 6.75 13.96
N MET A 96 -5.73 5.81 13.88
CA MET A 96 -7.15 6.13 13.71
C MET A 96 -7.91 5.85 15.01
N VAL A 97 -8.55 6.87 15.58
CA VAL A 97 -9.34 6.73 16.80
C VAL A 97 -10.78 6.37 16.44
N SER A 98 -11.22 5.17 16.83
CA SER A 98 -12.49 4.58 16.40
C SER A 98 -13.62 4.70 17.43
N ALA A 99 -13.31 4.91 18.70
CA ALA A 99 -14.31 5.06 19.76
C ALA A 99 -13.78 5.92 20.92
N GLY A 100 -14.69 6.43 21.75
CA GLY A 100 -14.38 7.22 22.94
C GLY A 100 -14.04 8.68 22.63
N THR A 101 -13.14 9.27 23.42
CA THR A 101 -12.74 10.66 23.23
C THR A 101 -11.80 10.78 22.02
N GLY A 102 -12.05 11.76 21.15
CA GLY A 102 -11.28 11.93 19.91
C GLY A 102 -11.69 10.98 18.77
N ALA A 103 -12.80 10.25 18.91
CA ALA A 103 -13.31 9.38 17.84
C ALA A 103 -13.50 10.15 16.51
N GLY A 104 -13.09 9.52 15.41
CA GLY A 104 -13.11 10.11 14.07
C GLY A 104 -11.84 10.87 13.69
N GLN A 105 -10.91 11.08 14.62
CA GLN A 105 -9.62 11.70 14.33
C GLN A 105 -8.62 10.67 13.80
N ALA A 106 -7.76 11.11 12.89
CA ALA A 106 -6.65 10.34 12.36
C ALA A 106 -5.38 11.20 12.39
N TYR A 107 -4.27 10.60 12.79
CA TYR A 107 -2.98 11.28 12.93
C TYR A 107 -1.89 10.49 12.20
N VAL A 108 -1.00 11.20 11.50
CA VAL A 108 0.15 10.57 10.85
C VAL A 108 1.17 10.14 11.88
N ILE A 109 1.64 8.90 11.78
CA ILE A 109 2.66 8.34 12.66
C ILE A 109 4.03 8.62 12.06
N ALA A 110 4.85 9.42 12.75
CA ALA A 110 6.24 9.68 12.39
C ALA A 110 7.16 8.49 12.70
N GLY A 111 6.80 7.65 13.67
CA GLY A 111 7.55 6.45 14.03
C GLY A 111 6.93 5.74 15.23
N ASN A 112 7.37 4.51 15.48
CA ASN A 112 6.89 3.72 16.62
C ASN A 112 7.99 2.82 17.20
N THR A 113 7.95 2.59 18.51
CA THR A 113 8.86 1.66 19.17
C THR A 113 8.43 0.21 18.91
N ALA A 114 9.40 -0.72 18.91
CA ALA A 114 9.08 -2.14 18.93
C ALA A 114 8.46 -2.56 20.28
N CYS A 115 7.57 -3.56 20.26
CA CYS A 115 7.09 -4.21 21.46
C CYS A 115 6.79 -5.69 21.22
N PRO A 116 6.89 -6.56 22.25
CA PRO A 116 6.46 -7.94 22.14
C PRO A 116 4.92 -8.04 22.05
N ALA A 117 4.42 -9.24 21.79
CA ALA A 117 2.99 -9.54 21.91
C ALA A 117 2.45 -9.11 23.28
N SER A 118 1.25 -8.51 23.28
CA SER A 118 0.59 -7.89 24.44
C SER A 118 1.38 -6.74 25.09
N GLY A 119 2.43 -6.24 24.43
CA GLY A 119 3.23 -5.11 24.88
C GLY A 119 2.63 -3.75 24.51
N THR A 120 3.27 -2.70 24.99
CA THR A 120 2.91 -1.32 24.64
C THR A 120 3.91 -0.76 23.64
N THR A 121 3.41 -0.26 22.51
CA THR A 121 4.20 0.53 21.56
C THR A 121 3.95 2.02 21.83
N MET A 122 5.03 2.81 21.80
CA MET A 122 4.94 4.27 21.84
C MET A 122 4.97 4.78 20.41
N LEU A 123 3.93 5.52 20.04
CA LEU A 123 3.82 6.20 18.76
C LEU A 123 4.33 7.62 18.90
N THR A 124 5.10 8.09 17.92
CA THR A 124 5.40 9.52 17.73
C THR A 124 4.56 10.00 16.57
N LEU A 125 3.76 11.03 16.77
CA LEU A 125 2.89 11.62 15.75
C LEU A 125 3.62 12.76 15.02
N GLU A 126 3.28 13.01 13.76
CA GLU A 126 3.80 14.17 13.00
C GLU A 126 3.19 15.50 13.48
N GLU A 127 2.02 15.43 14.11
CA GLU A 127 1.23 16.57 14.58
C GLU A 127 0.64 16.29 15.96
N PRO A 128 0.46 17.32 16.80
CA PRO A 128 -0.06 17.14 18.15
C PRO A 128 -1.53 16.74 18.16
N LEU A 129 -1.95 16.01 19.20
CA LEU A 129 -3.35 15.66 19.41
C LEU A 129 -4.23 16.91 19.52
N THR A 130 -5.33 16.92 18.78
CA THR A 130 -6.34 17.99 18.83
C THR A 130 -7.48 17.68 19.81
N ALA A 131 -7.66 16.41 20.18
CA ALA A 131 -8.51 15.99 21.29
C ALA A 131 -7.77 15.03 22.20
N ALA A 132 -8.08 15.09 23.51
CA ALA A 132 -7.50 14.17 24.47
C ALA A 132 -7.98 12.74 24.23
N LEU A 133 -7.11 11.79 24.54
CA LEU A 133 -7.43 10.37 24.56
C LEU A 133 -7.60 9.96 26.02
N ALA A 134 -8.80 9.49 26.39
CA ALA A 134 -9.09 9.01 27.73
C ALA A 134 -8.65 7.54 27.86
N ALA A 135 -8.05 7.19 29.01
CA ALA A 135 -7.81 5.80 29.36
C ALA A 135 -9.11 5.05 29.72
N GLY A 136 -8.99 3.75 30.03
CA GLY A 136 -10.11 2.95 30.55
C GLY A 136 -10.87 2.14 29.51
N GLY A 137 -10.32 1.95 28.30
CA GLY A 137 -10.83 1.03 27.28
C GLY A 137 -12.06 1.51 26.50
N ALA A 138 -12.66 2.64 26.89
CA ALA A 138 -13.70 3.32 26.11
C ALA A 138 -13.10 3.99 24.86
N THR A 139 -11.90 4.56 24.97
CA THR A 139 -11.15 5.07 23.83
C THR A 139 -10.41 3.94 23.15
N LYS A 140 -10.71 3.74 21.86
CA LYS A 140 -10.08 2.71 21.04
C LYS A 140 -9.45 3.34 19.81
N ALA A 141 -8.27 2.85 19.46
CA ALA A 141 -7.57 3.28 18.26
C ALA A 141 -6.97 2.09 17.50
N SER A 142 -6.72 2.31 16.22
CA SER A 142 -6.18 1.31 15.30
C SER A 142 -4.91 1.84 14.66
N LEU A 143 -3.91 0.97 14.54
CA LEU A 143 -2.69 1.26 13.79
C LEU A 143 -2.89 0.80 12.33
N ILE A 144 -2.96 1.75 11.40
CA ILE A 144 -3.13 1.49 9.98
C ILE A 144 -1.79 1.72 9.27
N PRO A 145 -1.23 0.72 8.57
CA PRO A 145 0.04 0.88 7.88
C PRO A 145 -0.08 1.83 6.69
N ASN A 146 1.03 2.44 6.30
CA ASN A 146 1.10 3.18 5.04
C ASN A 146 0.87 2.21 3.86
N PRO A 147 -0.02 2.53 2.90
CA PRO A 147 -0.33 1.65 1.77
C PRO A 147 0.87 1.24 0.91
N TRP A 148 1.97 1.99 0.96
CA TRP A 148 3.18 1.76 0.16
C TRP A 148 4.40 1.29 0.97
N ALA A 149 4.30 1.06 2.29
CA ALA A 149 5.49 0.76 3.13
C ALA A 149 5.92 -0.72 3.18
N ASN A 150 5.02 -1.66 2.90
CA ASN A 150 5.30 -3.10 2.90
C ASN A 150 4.46 -3.79 1.83
N VAL A 151 4.58 -3.33 0.60
CA VAL A 151 3.79 -3.86 -0.51
C VAL A 151 4.22 -5.28 -0.86
N ALA A 152 3.28 -6.09 -1.31
CA ALA A 152 3.53 -7.47 -1.71
C ALA A 152 2.73 -7.82 -2.97
N ALA A 153 3.23 -8.76 -3.77
CA ALA A 153 2.39 -9.44 -4.76
C ALA A 153 1.69 -10.62 -4.06
N SER A 154 0.38 -10.69 -4.17
CA SER A 154 -0.41 -11.80 -3.63
C SER A 154 -1.55 -12.12 -4.59
N GLY A 155 -1.93 -13.40 -4.62
CA GLY A 155 -3.10 -13.90 -5.34
C GLY A 155 -4.36 -13.93 -4.47
N VAL A 156 -4.25 -13.50 -3.20
CA VAL A 156 -5.38 -13.27 -2.32
C VAL A 156 -5.91 -11.88 -2.60
N GLU A 157 -7.20 -11.82 -2.89
CA GLU A 157 -7.83 -10.75 -3.68
C GLU A 157 -8.27 -9.53 -2.85
N GLU A 158 -7.93 -9.45 -1.56
CA GLU A 158 -8.64 -8.58 -0.60
C GLU A 158 -8.00 -7.20 -0.33
N ASN A 159 -7.13 -6.67 -1.20
CA ASN A 159 -6.48 -5.39 -0.87
C ASN A 159 -6.32 -4.39 -2.02
N VAL A 160 -6.09 -3.14 -1.63
CA VAL A 160 -5.92 -1.99 -2.51
C VAL A 160 -4.66 -2.18 -3.37
N PRO A 161 -4.76 -2.00 -4.70
CA PRO A 161 -3.61 -2.04 -5.58
C PRO A 161 -2.64 -0.90 -5.24
N ALA A 162 -1.36 -1.23 -5.10
CA ALA A 162 -0.31 -0.28 -4.74
C ALA A 162 0.55 0.13 -5.94
N GLY A 163 0.45 -0.58 -7.07
CA GLY A 163 1.12 -0.29 -8.33
C GLY A 163 2.06 -1.40 -8.80
N VAL A 164 2.70 -1.18 -9.94
CA VAL A 164 3.50 -2.16 -10.67
C VAL A 164 4.97 -1.74 -10.71
N PRO A 165 5.92 -2.56 -10.26
CA PRO A 165 7.34 -2.22 -10.31
C PRO A 165 7.88 -2.33 -11.75
N LEU A 166 8.79 -1.42 -12.11
CA LEU A 166 9.44 -1.39 -13.44
C LEU A 166 10.64 -2.34 -13.55
N VAL A 167 11.11 -2.88 -12.43
CA VAL A 167 12.28 -3.76 -12.28
C VAL A 167 12.02 -4.78 -11.18
N ASP A 168 12.82 -5.83 -11.09
CA ASP A 168 12.79 -6.72 -9.95
C ASP A 168 13.29 -5.99 -8.69
N VAL A 169 12.53 -6.08 -7.62
CA VAL A 169 12.78 -5.39 -6.36
C VAL A 169 13.05 -6.45 -5.29
N PRO A 170 14.28 -6.53 -4.75
CA PRO A 170 14.56 -7.45 -3.66
C PRO A 170 13.72 -7.10 -2.43
N ALA A 171 13.48 -8.09 -1.56
CA ALA A 171 12.77 -7.87 -0.30
C ALA A 171 13.37 -6.72 0.52
N ASN A 172 12.51 -5.98 1.22
CA ASN A 172 12.87 -4.84 2.05
C ASN A 172 13.65 -3.73 1.29
N CYS A 173 13.41 -3.56 -0.01
CA CYS A 173 13.99 -2.47 -0.79
C CYS A 173 12.92 -1.47 -1.22
N TYR A 174 13.36 -0.23 -1.43
CA TYR A 174 12.55 0.87 -1.91
C TYR A 174 12.61 0.98 -3.43
N CYS A 175 11.48 1.29 -4.06
CA CYS A 175 11.33 1.39 -5.51
C CYS A 175 10.20 2.35 -5.89
N TRP A 176 10.10 2.66 -7.18
CA TRP A 176 8.93 3.31 -7.74
C TRP A 176 7.97 2.27 -8.31
N LEU A 177 6.71 2.36 -7.92
CA LEU A 177 5.61 1.58 -8.49
C LEU A 177 4.79 2.47 -9.42
N GLN A 178 4.54 2.02 -10.64
CA GLN A 178 3.64 2.72 -11.56
C GLN A 178 2.19 2.46 -11.15
N THR A 179 1.39 3.52 -11.06
CA THR A 179 -0.02 3.45 -10.62
C THR A 179 -1.00 3.95 -11.67
N ALA A 180 -0.55 4.74 -12.64
CA ALA A 180 -1.39 5.22 -13.75
C ALA A 180 -0.66 5.25 -15.10
N GLY A 181 -1.44 5.22 -16.17
CA GLY A 181 -0.96 5.26 -17.55
C GLY A 181 -0.51 3.89 -18.07
N VAL A 182 0.13 3.88 -19.24
CA VAL A 182 0.52 2.63 -19.92
C VAL A 182 1.66 1.94 -19.18
N ALA A 183 1.40 0.73 -18.70
CA ALA A 183 2.34 -0.14 -17.98
C ALA A 183 2.46 -1.49 -18.68
N ASN A 184 3.55 -2.19 -18.37
CA ASN A 184 3.74 -3.58 -18.79
C ASN A 184 3.42 -4.47 -17.59
N CYS A 185 2.30 -5.21 -17.65
CA CYS A 185 1.76 -5.96 -16.52
C CYS A 185 1.61 -7.44 -16.86
N LEU A 186 1.92 -8.32 -15.90
CA LEU A 186 1.65 -9.75 -16.01
C LEU A 186 0.15 -9.98 -16.18
N THR A 187 -0.21 -10.75 -17.20
CA THR A 187 -1.60 -11.05 -17.53
C THR A 187 -1.91 -12.51 -17.23
N SER A 188 -3.12 -12.76 -16.72
CA SER A 188 -3.73 -14.08 -16.64
C SER A 188 -4.94 -14.15 -17.57
N GLY A 189 -5.01 -15.23 -18.35
CA GLY A 189 -5.97 -15.41 -19.43
C GLY A 189 -5.69 -14.51 -20.64
N THR A 190 -6.72 -14.33 -21.47
CA THR A 190 -6.64 -13.59 -22.73
C THR A 190 -7.64 -12.44 -22.78
N PRO A 191 -7.54 -11.44 -21.89
CA PRO A 191 -8.46 -10.29 -21.90
C PRO A 191 -8.40 -9.58 -23.25
N ALA A 192 -9.57 -9.29 -23.83
CA ALA A 192 -9.66 -8.50 -25.04
C ALA A 192 -9.28 -7.03 -24.76
N VAL A 193 -8.90 -6.29 -25.80
CA VAL A 193 -8.62 -4.85 -25.68
C VAL A 193 -9.85 -4.13 -25.12
N GLY A 194 -9.63 -3.26 -24.12
CA GLY A 194 -10.68 -2.50 -23.45
C GLY A 194 -11.36 -3.20 -22.28
N THR A 195 -11.11 -4.50 -22.08
CA THR A 195 -11.61 -5.23 -20.90
C THR A 195 -11.04 -4.63 -19.63
N LEU A 196 -11.90 -4.38 -18.64
CA LEU A 196 -11.47 -3.97 -17.30
C LEU A 196 -10.73 -5.12 -16.63
N LEU A 197 -9.64 -4.79 -15.94
CA LEU A 197 -8.79 -5.76 -15.27
C LEU A 197 -8.89 -5.62 -13.75
N THR A 198 -8.78 -6.76 -13.09
CA THR A 198 -8.68 -6.92 -11.63
C THR A 198 -7.53 -7.87 -11.30
N PHE A 199 -7.24 -8.08 -10.02
CA PHE A 199 -6.31 -9.12 -9.57
C PHE A 199 -6.72 -10.51 -10.08
N ALA A 200 -5.71 -11.33 -10.39
CA ALA A 200 -5.89 -12.75 -10.67
C ALA A 200 -5.47 -13.60 -9.46
N ALA A 201 -5.84 -14.88 -9.48
CA ALA A 201 -5.37 -15.86 -8.49
C ALA A 201 -3.85 -16.10 -8.56
N VAL A 202 -3.21 -15.81 -9.72
CA VAL A 202 -1.75 -15.83 -9.86
C VAL A 202 -1.18 -14.56 -9.23
N PRO A 203 -0.26 -14.65 -8.25
CA PRO A 203 0.26 -13.48 -7.55
C PRO A 203 0.80 -12.37 -8.45
N GLY A 204 0.15 -11.20 -8.38
CA GLY A 204 0.52 -10.01 -9.15
C GLY A 204 0.13 -10.05 -10.64
N ALA A 205 -0.52 -11.11 -11.11
CA ALA A 205 -1.11 -11.12 -12.44
C ALA A 205 -2.47 -10.39 -12.44
N LEU A 206 -2.84 -9.87 -13.60
CA LEU A 206 -4.13 -9.21 -13.85
C LEU A 206 -5.00 -10.07 -14.75
N ALA A 207 -6.28 -10.21 -14.40
CA ALA A 207 -7.26 -10.96 -15.17
C ALA A 207 -8.43 -10.08 -15.60
N ALA A 208 -9.16 -10.53 -16.62
CA ALA A 208 -10.42 -9.93 -17.01
C ALA A 208 -11.39 -9.90 -15.81
N LEU A 209 -11.96 -8.72 -15.55
CA LEU A 209 -13.10 -8.60 -14.67
C LEU A 209 -14.29 -9.32 -15.35
N MET A 210 -14.66 -10.50 -14.87
CA MET A 210 -15.81 -11.22 -15.45
C MET A 210 -17.07 -11.02 -14.63
N ILE A 211 -18.14 -10.64 -15.34
CA ILE A 211 -19.52 -10.71 -14.88
C ILE A 211 -20.07 -12.05 -15.39
N ASN A 212 -20.63 -12.88 -14.51
CA ASN A 212 -21.31 -14.12 -14.90
C ASN A 212 -22.48 -13.81 -15.85
N ALA A 213 -22.80 -14.79 -16.69
CA ALA A 213 -23.90 -14.69 -17.65
C ALA A 213 -25.29 -14.47 -17.01
N ASP A 214 -25.45 -14.78 -15.72
CA ASP A 214 -26.66 -14.53 -14.93
C ASP A 214 -26.68 -13.13 -14.27
N GLY A 215 -25.71 -12.27 -14.60
CA GLY A 215 -25.55 -10.94 -13.98
C GLY A 215 -24.97 -10.99 -12.58
N THR A 216 -24.66 -12.17 -12.03
CA THR A 216 -23.85 -12.30 -10.82
C THR A 216 -22.38 -12.14 -11.18
N ALA A 217 -21.49 -12.02 -10.20
CA ALA A 217 -20.08 -11.76 -10.44
C ALA A 217 -19.29 -13.01 -10.05
N ALA A 218 -18.58 -13.68 -10.97
CA ALA A 218 -17.66 -14.76 -10.57
C ALA A 218 -16.43 -14.19 -9.85
N TYR A 219 -16.06 -12.93 -10.13
CA TYR A 219 -14.87 -12.26 -9.59
C TYR A 219 -15.07 -10.74 -9.34
N ALA A 220 -16.26 -10.21 -9.58
CA ALA A 220 -16.47 -8.81 -10.01
C ALA A 220 -17.26 -7.85 -9.07
N GLN A 221 -17.39 -8.10 -7.77
CA GLN A 221 -17.98 -7.09 -6.85
C GLN A 221 -17.15 -6.75 -5.62
N THR A 222 -16.19 -7.59 -5.24
CA THR A 222 -15.32 -7.32 -4.10
C THR A 222 -13.95 -6.75 -4.48
N MET A 223 -13.59 -6.77 -5.77
CA MET A 223 -12.22 -6.47 -6.20
C MET A 223 -12.10 -5.09 -6.85
N PRO A 224 -11.06 -4.32 -6.50
CA PRO A 224 -10.81 -3.02 -7.11
C PRO A 224 -10.38 -3.19 -8.56
N VAL A 225 -10.98 -2.40 -9.46
CA VAL A 225 -10.52 -2.29 -10.84
C VAL A 225 -9.15 -1.62 -10.84
N VAL A 226 -8.15 -2.27 -11.46
CA VAL A 226 -6.78 -1.74 -11.50
C VAL A 226 -6.49 -0.95 -12.78
N GLY A 227 -7.25 -1.20 -13.83
CA GLY A 227 -6.96 -0.70 -15.17
C GLY A 227 -7.78 -1.39 -16.25
N LYS A 228 -7.35 -1.21 -17.50
CA LYS A 228 -7.95 -1.87 -18.66
C LYS A 228 -6.88 -2.40 -19.61
N GLN A 229 -7.18 -3.50 -20.29
CA GLN A 229 -6.33 -4.03 -21.34
C GLN A 229 -6.17 -3.00 -22.47
N TYR A 230 -4.94 -2.77 -22.92
CA TYR A 230 -4.62 -1.69 -23.85
C TYR A 230 -3.79 -2.18 -25.04
N ALA A 231 -4.05 -1.60 -26.22
CA ALA A 231 -3.34 -1.79 -27.50
C ALA A 231 -3.31 -3.21 -28.12
N ALA A 232 -3.31 -4.29 -27.33
CA ALA A 232 -3.34 -5.67 -27.80
C ALA A 232 -4.12 -6.55 -26.82
N ALA A 233 -4.63 -7.70 -27.27
CA ALA A 233 -5.21 -8.68 -26.37
C ALA A 233 -4.13 -9.23 -25.43
N GLY A 234 -4.52 -9.55 -24.19
CA GLY A 234 -3.62 -10.17 -23.24
C GLY A 234 -3.27 -11.60 -23.63
N VAL A 235 -2.10 -12.05 -23.19
CA VAL A 235 -1.63 -13.42 -23.35
C VAL A 235 -1.32 -13.98 -21.96
N ASP A 236 -1.85 -15.17 -21.68
CA ASP A 236 -1.73 -15.79 -20.36
C ASP A 236 -0.26 -16.06 -20.02
N GLY A 237 0.17 -15.64 -18.83
CA GLY A 237 1.55 -15.79 -18.37
C GLY A 237 2.55 -14.80 -18.97
N GLU A 238 2.10 -13.87 -19.81
CA GLU A 238 2.97 -12.85 -20.42
C GLU A 238 2.71 -11.45 -19.85
N CYS A 239 3.74 -10.61 -19.89
CA CYS A 239 3.58 -9.19 -19.60
C CYS A 239 3.08 -8.46 -20.85
N GLY A 240 1.97 -7.74 -20.72
CA GLY A 240 1.32 -7.01 -21.80
C GLY A 240 0.98 -5.57 -21.44
N ALA A 241 0.57 -4.80 -22.45
CA ALA A 241 0.21 -3.40 -22.27
C ALA A 241 -1.13 -3.25 -21.54
N VAL A 242 -1.09 -2.62 -20.37
CA VAL A 242 -2.25 -2.30 -19.55
C VAL A 242 -2.27 -0.80 -19.28
N TYR A 243 -3.44 -0.19 -19.39
CA TYR A 243 -3.64 1.20 -18.98
C TYR A 243 -4.10 1.22 -17.52
N LEU A 244 -3.18 1.52 -16.59
CA LEU A 244 -3.43 1.57 -15.15
C LEU A 244 -4.27 2.80 -14.75
N MET A 245 -5.13 2.62 -13.75
CA MET A 245 -6.09 3.62 -13.26
C MET A 245 -6.24 3.60 -11.73
N ILE A 246 -5.14 3.41 -10.99
CA ILE A 246 -5.15 3.21 -9.54
C ILE A 246 -5.15 4.53 -8.75
N ASP A 247 -4.66 5.62 -9.36
CA ASP A 247 -4.63 6.99 -8.82
C ASP A 247 -5.58 7.92 -9.59
#